data_AF-A0A1C5PJU9-F1
#
_entry.id   AF-A0A1C5PJU9-F1
#
_cell.length_a   1.000
_cell.length_b   1.000
_cell.length_c   1.000
_cell.angle_alpha   90.00
_cell.angle_beta   90.00
_cell.angle_gamma   90.00
#
_symmetry.space_group_name_H-M   'P 1'
#
loop_
_entity.id
_entity.type
_entity.pdbx_description
1 polymer ?
#
loop_
_entity_poly.entity_id
_entity_poly.type
_entity_poly.pdbx_seq_one_letter_code
_entity_poly.pdbx_strand_id
1 'polypeptide(L)'
;MIRQGGWYWYLSGEEAKLEKHKCGKWMYFFEDQSFAQQICEKAIAEHICYECKCADMEVQLAPTGVICFYLNGDDIENHKRVIQFMMDNDLIRKTKTGRYYNNSFKFDDQTRAGEYGADFEGKIKLDEFIDLKTGRWIREEA
;
A
#
# COMPACT_ATOMS: atom_id res chain seq x y z
N MET A 1 12.25 13.39 -1.38
CA MET A 1 11.48 12.93 -2.55
C MET A 1 12.42 12.85 -3.75
N ILE A 2 12.35 11.75 -4.52
CA ILE A 2 13.15 11.51 -5.72
C ILE A 2 12.19 11.25 -6.89
N ARG A 3 12.28 12.02 -7.98
CA ARG A 3 11.49 11.80 -9.20
C ARG A 3 12.32 10.98 -10.19
N GLN A 4 11.99 9.71 -10.39
CA GLN A 4 12.76 8.81 -11.26
C GLN A 4 11.92 7.66 -11.82
N GLY A 5 12.10 7.36 -13.12
CA GLY A 5 11.50 6.19 -13.77
C GLY A 5 9.97 6.21 -13.84
N GLY A 6 9.36 7.40 -13.90
CA GLY A 6 7.91 7.57 -13.86
C GLY A 6 7.31 7.43 -12.46
N TRP A 7 8.09 7.67 -11.41
CA TRP A 7 7.65 7.59 -10.02
C TRP A 7 8.19 8.76 -9.19
N TYR A 8 7.41 9.18 -8.20
CA TYR A 8 7.87 9.97 -7.06
C TYR A 8 8.13 9.03 -5.89
N TRP A 9 9.40 8.91 -5.48
CA TRP A 9 9.86 8.06 -4.39
C TRP A 9 10.06 8.87 -3.11
N TYR A 10 9.67 8.26 -1.99
CA TYR A 10 9.75 8.80 -0.65
C TYR A 10 10.40 7.75 0.26
N LEU A 11 11.49 8.15 0.90
CA LEU A 11 12.44 7.29 1.59
C LEU A 11 12.41 7.64 3.08
N SER A 12 12.28 6.63 3.95
CA SER A 12 12.30 6.78 5.41
C SER A 12 13.71 6.83 6.00
N GLY A 13 14.73 6.42 5.23
CA GLY A 13 16.07 6.12 5.73
C GLY A 13 16.22 4.71 6.31
N GLU A 14 15.14 3.92 6.32
CA GLU A 14 15.11 2.55 6.82
C GLU A 14 14.91 1.51 5.70
N GLU A 15 15.16 1.87 4.43
CA GLU A 15 14.95 1.01 3.26
C GLU A 15 15.75 -0.29 3.34
N ALA A 16 16.90 -0.25 4.02
CA ALA A 16 17.75 -1.42 4.25
C ALA A 16 17.06 -2.53 5.07
N LYS A 17 15.93 -2.24 5.74
CA LYS A 17 15.11 -3.24 6.43
C LYS A 17 14.22 -4.05 5.48
N LEU A 18 14.01 -3.61 4.24
CA LEU A 18 13.24 -4.36 3.26
C LEU A 18 14.02 -5.60 2.80
N GLU A 19 13.48 -6.76 3.13
CA GLU A 19 14.08 -8.03 2.75
C GLU A 19 13.61 -8.43 1.36
N LYS A 20 14.55 -8.66 0.44
CA LYS A 20 14.28 -8.93 -0.99
C LYS A 20 13.16 -9.94 -1.26
N HIS A 21 13.07 -11.00 -0.47
CA HIS A 21 12.12 -12.12 -0.65
C HIS A 21 10.88 -12.04 0.24
N LYS A 22 10.80 -11.01 1.08
CA LYS A 22 9.66 -10.77 1.95
C LYS A 22 8.99 -9.43 1.67
N CYS A 23 9.67 -8.53 0.98
CA CYS A 23 9.13 -7.23 0.67
C CYS A 23 7.94 -7.32 -0.29
N GLY A 24 6.99 -6.44 -0.05
CA GLY A 24 5.83 -6.25 -0.89
C GLY A 24 5.18 -4.92 -0.57
N LYS A 25 3.96 -4.74 -1.08
CA LYS A 25 3.28 -3.44 -1.02
C LYS A 25 1.78 -3.54 -0.81
N TRP A 26 1.26 -2.61 0.00
CA TRP A 26 -0.14 -2.20 -0.06
C TRP A 26 -0.30 -1.09 -1.10
N MET A 27 -1.43 -1.09 -1.81
CA MET A 27 -1.65 -0.19 -2.95
C MET A 27 -2.94 0.62 -2.81
N TYR A 28 -2.90 1.86 -3.29
CA TYR A 28 -4.06 2.74 -3.45
C TYR A 28 -4.03 3.40 -4.83
N PHE A 29 -5.15 3.34 -5.56
CA PHE A 29 -5.29 3.98 -6.87
C PHE A 29 -5.87 5.38 -6.71
N PHE A 30 -5.30 6.36 -7.40
CA PHE A 30 -5.67 7.77 -7.28
C PHE A 30 -5.86 8.43 -8.65
N GLU A 31 -6.57 9.55 -8.65
CA GLU A 31 -6.78 10.43 -9.82
C GLU A 31 -6.17 11.83 -9.59
N ASP A 32 -5.77 12.14 -8.35
CA ASP A 32 -5.15 13.41 -7.95
C ASP A 32 -3.69 13.18 -7.53
N GLN A 33 -2.77 13.69 -8.35
CA GLN A 33 -1.33 13.61 -8.12
C GLN A 33 -0.88 14.36 -6.86
N SER A 34 -1.46 15.53 -6.59
CA SER A 34 -1.09 16.36 -5.44
C SER A 34 -1.48 15.66 -4.14
N PHE A 35 -2.69 15.10 -4.10
CA PHE A 35 -3.13 14.26 -2.99
C PHE A 35 -2.20 13.07 -2.78
N ALA A 36 -1.83 12.36 -3.85
CA ALA A 36 -0.95 11.20 -3.74
C ALA A 36 0.44 11.52 -3.20
N GLN A 37 1.01 12.66 -3.59
CA GLN A 37 2.30 13.13 -3.05
C GLN A 37 2.20 13.49 -1.57
N GLN A 38 1.16 14.21 -1.16
CA GLN A 38 0.90 14.54 0.25
C GLN A 38 0.75 13.29 1.12
N ILE A 39 0.02 12.28 0.63
CA ILE A 39 -0.13 10.99 1.32
C ILE A 39 1.22 10.28 1.48
N CYS A 40 2.08 10.30 0.46
CA CYS A 40 3.41 9.68 0.56
C CYS A 40 4.31 10.43 1.56
N GLU A 41 4.29 11.76 1.55
CA GLU A 41 5.04 12.58 2.51
C GLU A 41 4.60 12.30 3.95
N LYS A 42 3.28 12.26 4.17
CA LYS A 42 2.69 11.94 5.47
C LYS A 42 3.10 10.54 5.95
N ALA A 43 3.01 9.54 5.07
CA ALA A 43 3.37 8.16 5.42
C ALA A 43 4.83 8.02 5.87
N ILE A 44 5.77 8.76 5.26
CA ILE A 44 7.17 8.76 5.70
C ILE A 44 7.36 9.57 6.98
N ALA A 45 6.74 10.74 7.10
CA ALA A 45 6.83 11.57 8.30
C ALA A 45 6.29 10.88 9.57
N GLU A 46 5.27 10.02 9.41
CA GLU A 46 4.66 9.25 10.49
C GLU A 46 5.27 7.84 10.67
N HIS A 47 6.36 7.51 9.96
CA HIS A 47 7.04 6.21 10.03
C HIS A 47 6.10 5.01 9.77
N ILE A 48 5.21 5.15 8.79
CA ILE A 48 4.17 4.16 8.46
C ILE A 48 4.73 2.98 7.67
N CYS A 49 5.74 3.20 6.82
CA CYS A 49 6.35 2.17 5.98
C CYS A 49 7.83 2.48 5.72
N TYR A 50 8.58 1.50 5.22
CA TYR A 50 10.03 1.66 5.00
C TYR A 50 10.35 2.51 3.76
N GLU A 51 9.51 2.42 2.72
CA GLU A 51 9.51 3.36 1.60
C GLU A 51 8.11 3.42 1.00
N CYS A 52 7.80 4.51 0.30
CA CYS A 52 6.63 4.56 -0.54
C CYS A 52 6.89 5.33 -1.83
N LYS A 53 6.02 5.09 -2.82
CA LYS A 53 6.07 5.82 -4.08
C LYS A 53 4.68 6.00 -4.65
N CYS A 54 4.49 7.09 -5.39
CA CYS A 54 3.32 7.27 -6.22
C CYS A 54 3.72 7.40 -7.69
N ALA A 55 2.86 6.92 -8.58
CA ALA A 55 3.04 7.09 -10.02
C ALA A 55 3.16 8.57 -10.37
N ASP A 56 4.00 8.88 -11.35
CA ASP A 56 4.07 10.18 -11.99
C ASP A 56 3.11 10.19 -13.18
N MET A 57 1.89 10.71 -12.98
CA MET A 57 0.83 10.69 -13.99
C MET A 57 1.21 11.45 -15.26
N GLU A 58 2.01 12.50 -15.13
CA GLU A 58 2.50 13.30 -16.27
C GLU A 58 3.45 12.47 -17.14
N VAL A 59 4.44 11.81 -16.51
CA VAL A 59 5.41 10.97 -17.24
C VAL A 59 4.77 9.69 -17.77
N GLN A 60 3.83 9.11 -17.04
CA GLN A 60 3.14 7.88 -17.44
C GLN A 60 2.01 8.12 -18.47
N LEU A 61 1.62 9.38 -18.72
CA LEU A 61 0.51 9.76 -19.60
C LEU A 61 -0.79 9.00 -19.25
N ALA A 62 -1.04 8.82 -17.96
CA ALA A 62 -2.16 8.03 -17.45
C ALA A 62 -3.14 8.90 -16.62
N PRO A 63 -4.46 8.72 -16.77
CA PRO A 63 -5.45 9.49 -16.02
C PRO A 63 -5.57 9.05 -14.55
N THR A 64 -4.91 7.96 -14.18
CA THR A 64 -4.89 7.40 -12.82
C THR A 64 -3.48 6.95 -12.46
N GLY A 65 -3.13 7.05 -11.19
CA GLY A 65 -1.88 6.54 -10.64
C GLY A 65 -2.09 5.52 -9.52
N VAL A 66 -0.99 4.97 -9.01
CA VAL A 66 -0.99 4.08 -7.84
C VAL A 66 0.04 4.55 -6.81
N ILE A 67 -0.35 4.58 -5.54
CA ILE A 67 0.55 4.69 -4.38
C ILE A 67 0.91 3.27 -3.95
N CYS A 68 2.18 3.02 -3.67
CA CYS A 68 2.67 1.77 -3.08
C CYS A 68 3.35 2.07 -1.75
N PHE A 69 2.91 1.41 -0.67
CA PHE A 69 3.54 1.45 0.65
C PHE A 69 4.29 0.15 0.90
N TYR A 70 5.61 0.19 1.08
CA TYR A 70 6.46 -1.00 1.13
C TYR A 70 6.83 -1.43 2.55
N LEU A 71 6.75 -2.73 2.78
CA LEU A 71 7.05 -3.41 4.04
C LEU A 71 7.35 -4.89 3.78
N ASN A 72 7.81 -5.60 4.81
CA ASN A 72 8.00 -7.05 4.75
C ASN A 72 6.68 -7.77 5.11
N GLY A 73 6.36 -8.82 4.37
CA GLY A 73 5.11 -9.58 4.53
C GLY A 73 4.97 -10.33 5.85
N ASP A 74 6.08 -10.57 6.56
CA ASP A 74 6.10 -11.18 7.89
C ASP A 74 6.09 -10.16 9.03
N ASP A 75 6.13 -8.86 8.72
CA ASP A 75 6.10 -7.77 9.70
C ASP A 75 4.65 -7.35 10.00
N ILE A 76 3.96 -8.17 10.79
CA ILE A 76 2.53 -8.00 11.11
C ILE A 76 2.22 -6.63 11.73
N GLU A 77 3.11 -6.09 12.56
CA GLU A 77 2.92 -4.77 13.16
C GLU A 77 3.03 -3.64 12.13
N ASN A 78 3.93 -3.75 11.16
CA ASN A 78 3.98 -2.79 10.07
C ASN A 78 2.76 -2.93 9.14
N HIS A 79 2.25 -4.14 8.92
CA HIS A 79 0.97 -4.32 8.23
C HIS A 79 -0.16 -3.58 8.95
N LYS A 80 -0.28 -3.73 10.28
CA LYS A 80 -1.29 -3.02 11.07
C LYS A 80 -1.16 -1.51 10.94
N ARG A 81 0.06 -0.97 11.06
CA ARG A 81 0.34 0.48 10.89
C ARG A 81 -0.09 0.99 9.52
N VAL A 82 0.31 0.31 8.44
CA VAL A 82 -0.06 0.72 7.07
C VAL A 82 -1.57 0.63 6.86
N ILE A 83 -2.22 -0.44 7.31
CA ILE A 83 -3.68 -0.61 7.17
C ILE A 83 -4.43 0.46 7.96
N GLN A 84 -4.02 0.75 9.20
CA GLN A 84 -4.63 1.81 10.01
C GLN A 84 -4.46 3.16 9.32
N PHE A 85 -3.26 3.48 8.84
CA PHE A 85 -3.00 4.70 8.06
C PHE A 85 -3.90 4.79 6.82
N MET A 86 -4.07 3.70 6.08
CA MET A 86 -4.96 3.66 4.93
C MET A 86 -6.43 3.87 5.34
N MET A 87 -6.87 3.36 6.48
CA MET A 87 -8.22 3.60 6.99
C MET A 87 -8.43 5.05 7.42
N ASP A 88 -7.49 5.62 8.16
CA ASP A 88 -7.56 6.98 8.72
C ASP A 88 -7.53 8.07 7.63
N ASN A 89 -6.98 7.74 6.45
CA ASN A 89 -6.91 8.63 5.30
C ASN A 89 -7.86 8.20 4.15
N ASP A 90 -8.83 7.33 4.42
CA ASP A 90 -9.84 6.85 3.45
C ASP A 90 -9.26 6.23 2.15
N LEU A 91 -8.08 5.61 2.26
CA LEU A 91 -7.34 4.98 1.15
C LEU A 91 -7.76 3.53 0.89
N ILE A 92 -8.77 3.01 1.60
CA ILE A 92 -9.34 1.69 1.32
C ILE A 92 -10.73 1.89 0.72
N ARG A 93 -10.85 1.53 -0.56
CA ARG A 93 -12.12 1.63 -1.30
C ARG A 93 -13.21 0.87 -0.54
N LYS A 94 -14.42 1.43 -0.52
CA LYS A 94 -15.64 0.80 -0.03
C LYS A 94 -16.61 0.54 -1.18
N THR A 95 -17.37 -0.53 -1.05
CA THR A 95 -18.55 -0.83 -1.88
C THR A 95 -19.66 0.17 -1.61
N LYS A 96 -20.71 0.17 -2.44
CA LYS A 96 -21.91 1.02 -2.23
C LYS A 96 -22.60 0.78 -0.89
N THR A 97 -22.44 -0.40 -0.29
CA THR A 97 -23.02 -0.75 1.03
C THR A 97 -22.06 -0.46 2.18
N GLY A 98 -20.96 0.26 1.95
CA GLY A 98 -19.98 0.63 2.98
C GLY A 98 -18.95 -0.45 3.33
N ARG A 99 -19.09 -1.69 2.82
CA ARG A 99 -18.12 -2.78 3.03
C ARG A 99 -16.79 -2.45 2.34
N TYR A 100 -15.66 -2.63 3.02
CA TYR A 100 -14.32 -2.50 2.46
C TYR A 100 -14.05 -3.56 1.37
N TYR A 101 -13.33 -3.16 0.31
CA TYR A 101 -12.79 -4.12 -0.66
C TYR A 101 -11.69 -4.96 -0.02
N ASN A 102 -11.64 -6.26 -0.35
CA ASN A 102 -10.61 -7.15 0.17
C ASN A 102 -9.28 -6.99 -0.59
N ASN A 103 -8.63 -5.85 -0.40
CA ASN A 103 -7.36 -5.55 -1.06
C ASN A 103 -6.31 -6.59 -0.64
N SER A 104 -5.42 -6.93 -1.58
CA SER A 104 -4.32 -7.84 -1.32
C SER A 104 -3.01 -7.07 -1.16
N PHE A 105 -2.18 -7.53 -0.25
CA PHE A 105 -0.77 -7.18 -0.23
C PHE A 105 -0.07 -7.94 -1.37
N LYS A 106 0.75 -7.23 -2.14
CA LYS A 106 1.44 -7.81 -3.30
C LYS A 106 2.92 -7.91 -3.04
N PHE A 107 3.45 -9.13 -2.99
CA PHE A 107 4.89 -9.35 -2.87
C PHE A 107 5.63 -8.89 -4.13
N ASP A 108 6.87 -8.44 -3.94
CA ASP A 108 7.73 -8.04 -5.04
C ASP A 108 8.18 -9.23 -5.88
N ASP A 109 8.34 -10.41 -5.28
CA ASP A 109 8.60 -11.65 -6.04
C ASP A 109 7.43 -11.98 -7.00
N GLN A 110 6.18 -11.80 -6.57
CA GLN A 110 5.01 -11.97 -7.45
C GLN A 110 5.00 -10.90 -8.56
N THR A 111 5.42 -9.68 -8.23
CA THR A 111 5.58 -8.58 -9.21
C THR A 111 6.65 -8.91 -10.25
N ARG A 112 7.80 -9.45 -9.83
CA ARG A 112 8.91 -9.87 -10.69
C ARG A 112 8.56 -11.08 -11.54
N ALA A 113 7.73 -12.00 -11.03
CA ALA A 113 7.22 -13.16 -11.75
C ALA A 113 6.12 -12.80 -12.77
N GLY A 114 5.65 -11.54 -12.80
CA GLY A 114 4.61 -11.10 -13.73
C GLY A 114 3.21 -11.55 -13.33
N GLU A 115 2.96 -11.88 -12.06
CA GLU A 115 1.65 -12.32 -11.58
C GLU A 115 0.69 -11.12 -11.46
N TYR A 116 -0.24 -10.99 -12.41
CA TYR A 116 -1.27 -9.94 -12.47
C TYR A 116 -2.60 -10.50 -12.99
N GLY A 117 -3.68 -9.74 -12.82
CA GLY A 117 -4.97 -10.06 -13.45
C GLY A 117 -5.74 -11.18 -12.73
N ALA A 118 -6.47 -11.98 -13.51
CA ALA A 118 -7.39 -13.00 -12.98
C ALA A 118 -6.67 -14.12 -12.22
N ASP A 119 -5.40 -14.37 -12.53
CA ASP A 119 -4.59 -15.46 -11.95
C ASP A 119 -3.79 -15.00 -10.72
N PHE A 120 -3.94 -13.74 -10.29
CA PHE A 120 -3.27 -13.24 -9.10
C PHE A 120 -3.93 -13.78 -7.82
N GLU A 121 -3.16 -14.52 -7.03
CA GLU A 121 -3.54 -14.93 -5.68
C GLU A 121 -2.75 -14.13 -4.64
N GLY A 122 -3.44 -13.21 -3.97
CA GLY A 122 -2.89 -12.49 -2.82
C GLY A 122 -2.75 -13.42 -1.63
N LYS A 123 -1.50 -13.68 -1.20
CA LYS A 123 -1.20 -14.52 -0.03
C LYS A 123 -1.58 -13.86 1.30
N ILE A 124 -1.64 -12.53 1.31
CA ILE A 124 -2.03 -11.71 2.46
C ILE A 124 -3.13 -10.76 1.99
N LYS A 125 -4.26 -10.77 2.68
CA LYS A 125 -5.45 -9.99 2.35
C LYS A 125 -5.97 -9.19 3.53
N LEU A 126 -6.73 -8.14 3.23
CA LEU A 126 -7.25 -7.20 4.24
C LEU A 126 -8.20 -7.89 5.24
N ASP A 127 -8.95 -8.90 4.80
CA ASP A 127 -9.84 -9.68 5.66
C ASP A 127 -9.13 -10.63 6.64
N GLU A 128 -7.81 -10.72 6.59
CA GLU A 128 -7.02 -11.37 7.66
C GLU A 128 -6.79 -10.42 8.84
N PHE A 129 -6.91 -9.11 8.63
CA PHE A 129 -6.63 -8.07 9.62
C PHE A 129 -7.89 -7.44 10.20
N ILE A 130 -8.86 -7.09 9.35
CA ILE A 130 -10.09 -6.39 9.75
C ILE A 130 -11.34 -7.09 9.23
N ASP A 131 -12.43 -7.00 9.99
CA ASP A 131 -13.75 -7.33 9.49
C ASP A 131 -14.14 -6.30 8.42
N LEU A 132 -14.28 -6.75 7.17
CA LEU A 132 -14.54 -5.86 6.03
C LEU A 132 -15.88 -5.12 6.09
N LYS A 133 -16.82 -5.51 6.96
CA LYS A 133 -18.11 -4.81 7.09
C LYS A 133 -18.02 -3.68 8.10
N THR A 134 -17.28 -3.88 9.18
CA THR A 134 -17.23 -2.98 10.34
C THR A 134 -15.95 -2.15 10.41
N GLY A 135 -14.88 -2.59 9.74
CA GLY A 135 -13.53 -2.03 9.88
C GLY A 135 -12.85 -2.37 11.20
N ARG A 136 -13.43 -3.22 12.05
CA ARG A 136 -12.83 -3.61 13.34
C ARG A 136 -11.74 -4.65 13.13
N TRP A 137 -10.67 -4.57 13.90
CA TRP A 137 -9.60 -5.57 13.92
C TRP A 137 -10.14 -6.95 14.34
N ILE A 138 -9.72 -8.01 13.65
CA ILE A 138 -10.19 -9.39 13.89
C ILE A 138 -9.56 -9.96 15.17
N ARG A 139 -8.36 -9.49 15.53
CA ARG A 139 -7.69 -9.82 16.77
C ARG A 139 -7.27 -8.51 17.43
N GLU A 140 -8.11 -8.02 18.34
CA GLU A 140 -7.64 -7.09 19.36
C GLU A 140 -6.65 -7.88 20.22
N GLU A 141 -5.43 -7.35 20.40
CA GLU A 141 -4.50 -7.93 21.36
C GLU A 141 -5.17 -7.97 22.73
N ALA A 142 -5.12 -9.15 23.37
CA ALA A 142 -5.60 -9.37 24.73
C ALA A 142 -4.74 -8.66 25.77
#